data_AF-A0A662GSE7-F1
#
_entry.id   AF-A0A662GSE7-F1
#
_cell.length_a   1.000
_cell.length_b   1.000
_cell.length_c   1.000
_cell.angle_alpha   90.00
_cell.angle_beta   90.00
_cell.angle_gamma   90.00
#
_symmetry.space_group_name_H-M   'P 1'
#
loop_
_entity.id
_entity.type
_entity.pdbx_description
1 polymer ?
#
loop_
_entity_poly.entity_id
_entity_poly.type
_entity_poly.pdbx_seq_one_letter_code
_entity_poly.pdbx_strand_id
1 'polypeptide(L)' 'MHPTVGRVAFNIAVLLVVMALMPLPWLRRDSAEFVVDVLALGLSLVFLLLVVWEVRREVKKELEVPARAR' A
#
# COMPACT_ATOMS: atom_id res chain seq x y z
N MET A 1 -6.42 -10.48 -10.21
CA MET A 1 -5.10 -11.01 -9.82
C MET A 1 -5.35 -12.22 -8.93
N HIS A 2 -4.53 -13.27 -8.98
CA HIS A 2 -4.68 -14.37 -8.01
C HIS A 2 -4.68 -13.75 -6.58
N PRO A 3 -5.62 -14.06 -5.68
CA PRO A 3 -5.78 -13.37 -4.39
C PRO A 3 -4.51 -13.32 -3.54
N THR A 4 -3.59 -14.25 -3.79
CA THR A 4 -2.23 -14.31 -3.25
C THR A 4 -1.39 -13.08 -3.62
N VAL A 5 -1.46 -12.60 -4.88
CA VAL A 5 -0.68 -11.45 -5.36
C VAL A 5 -1.10 -10.17 -4.65
N GLY A 6 -2.41 -9.97 -4.45
CA GLY A 6 -2.94 -8.82 -3.71
C GLY A 6 -2.47 -8.78 -2.26
N ARG A 7 -2.44 -9.95 -1.58
CA ARG A 7 -1.91 -10.08 -0.22
C ARG A 7 -0.41 -9.77 -0.14
N VAL A 8 0.38 -10.24 -1.10
CA VAL A 8 1.82 -9.97 -1.16
C VAL A 8 2.08 -8.48 -1.43
N ALA A 9 1.38 -7.88 -2.39
CA ALA A 9 1.49 -6.46 -2.70
C ALA A 9 1.12 -5.57 -1.50
N PHE A 10 0.08 -5.94 -0.74
CA PHE A 10 -0.29 -5.24 0.49
C PHE A 10 0.84 -5.30 1.54
N ASN A 11 1.40 -6.49 1.79
CA ASN A 11 2.51 -6.63 2.74
C ASN A 11 3.74 -5.82 2.32
N ILE A 12 4.07 -5.80 1.02
CA ILE A 12 5.17 -5.00 0.49
C ILE A 12 4.90 -3.50 0.67
N ALA A 13 3.68 -3.04 0.37
CA ALA A 13 3.30 -1.64 0.54
C ALA A 13 3.36 -1.20 2.01
N VAL A 14 2.90 -2.06 2.93
CA VAL A 14 3.02 -1.81 4.38
C VAL A 14 4.49 -1.74 4.80
N LEU A 15 5.32 -2.67 4.32
CA LEU A 15 6.76 -2.66 4.60
C LEU A 15 7.41 -1.36 4.14
N LEU A 16 7.10 -0.90 2.92
CA LEU A 16 7.61 0.36 2.36
C LEU A 16 7.20 1.57 3.21
N VAL A 17 5.95 1.63 3.66
CA VAL A 17 5.48 2.71 4.55
C VAL A 17 6.22 2.69 5.90
N VAL A 18 6.41 1.52 6.49
CA VAL A 18 7.14 1.38 7.76
C VAL A 18 8.61 1.78 7.58
N MET A 19 9.24 1.37 6.49
CA MET A 19 10.62 1.76 6.18
C MET A 19 10.76 3.27 5.94
N ALA A 20 9.79 3.91 5.27
CA ALA A 20 9.78 5.36 5.06
C ALA A 20 9.42 6.15 6.33
N LEU A 21 8.80 5.54 7.34
CA LEU A 21 8.49 6.20 8.61
C LEU A 21 9.69 6.21 9.58
N MET A 22 10.61 5.26 9.43
CA MET A 22 11.77 5.09 10.31
C MET A 22 12.77 6.25 10.28
N PRO A 23 13.13 6.86 9.13
CA PRO A 23 14.06 7.99 9.06
C PRO A 23 13.45 9.32 9.55
N LEU A 24 12.14 9.50 9.35
CA LEU A 24 11.39 10.73 9.65
C LEU A 24 11.65 11.37 11.03
N PRO A 25 11.69 10.62 12.16
CA PRO A 25 12.00 11.20 13.47
C PRO A 25 13.47 11.55 13.69
N TRP A 26 14.41 11.00 12.90
CA TRP A 26 15.85 11.29 13.00
C TRP A 26 16.31 12.38 12.02
N LEU A 27 15.54 12.71 10.98
CA LEU A 27 15.92 13.70 9.99
C LEU A 27 15.71 15.14 10.46
N ARG A 28 16.66 16.02 10.12
CA ARG A 28 16.56 17.46 10.36
C ARG A 28 15.55 18.05 9.37
N ARG A 29 14.55 18.79 9.89
CA ARG A 29 13.45 19.37 9.09
C ARG A 29 13.89 20.35 7.99
N ASP A 30 15.06 20.98 8.15
CA ASP A 30 15.66 21.89 7.15
C ASP A 30 16.49 21.16 6.07
N SER A 31 16.57 19.83 6.10
CA SER A 31 17.32 19.05 5.10
C SER A 31 16.45 18.71 3.90
N ALA A 32 17.05 18.72 2.70
CA ALA A 32 16.42 18.22 1.48
C ALA A 32 15.99 16.74 1.63
N GLU A 33 16.71 15.97 2.44
CA GLU A 33 16.37 14.57 2.75
C GLU A 33 14.99 14.45 3.41
N PHE A 34 14.60 15.40 4.27
CA PHE A 34 13.32 15.36 4.97
C PHE A 34 12.16 15.56 3.98
N VAL A 35 12.33 16.49 3.04
CA VAL A 35 11.33 16.75 1.99
C VAL A 35 11.17 15.53 1.08
N VAL A 36 12.29 14.91 0.68
CA VAL A 36 12.26 13.71 -0.16
C VAL A 36 11.59 12.54 0.56
N ASP A 37 11.88 12.35 1.85
CA ASP A 37 11.32 11.27 2.65
C ASP A 37 9.80 11.45 2.87
N VAL A 38 9.36 12.68 3.12
CA VAL A 38 7.92 13.03 3.19
C VAL A 38 7.21 12.76 1.86
N LEU A 39 7.82 13.11 0.73
CA LEU A 39 7.27 12.81 -0.59
C LEU A 39 7.20 11.31 -0.85
N ALA A 40 8.25 10.56 -0.48
CA ALA A 40 8.28 9.11 -0.60
C ALA A 40 7.20 8.44 0.28
N LEU A 41 7.01 8.93 1.50
CA LEU A 41 5.95 8.48 2.40
C LEU A 41 4.56 8.74 1.80
N GLY A 42 4.35 9.95 1.26
CA GLY A 42 3.11 10.32 0.58
C GLY A 42 2.80 9.42 -0.63
N LEU A 43 3.79 9.18 -1.48
CA LEU A 43 3.67 8.29 -2.64
C LEU A 43 3.35 6.85 -2.21
N SER A 44 4.03 6.38 -1.15
CA SER A 44 3.84 5.04 -0.59
C SER A 44 2.43 4.86 0.00
N LEU A 45 1.87 5.89 0.63
CA LEU A 45 0.48 5.89 1.12
C LEU A 45 -0.53 5.83 -0.02
N VAL A 46 -0.33 6.61 -1.10
CA VAL A 46 -1.19 6.55 -2.29
C VAL A 46 -1.12 5.15 -2.91
N PHE A 47 0.08 4.60 -3.05
CA PHE A 47 0.27 3.24 -3.55
C PHE A 47 -0.44 2.20 -2.66
N LEU A 48 -0.30 2.30 -1.34
CA LEU A 48 -0.99 1.42 -0.40
C LEU A 48 -2.51 1.53 -0.55
N LEU A 49 -3.06 2.74 -0.68
CA LEU A 49 -4.50 2.94 -0.90
C LEU A 49 -4.99 2.31 -2.19
N LEU A 50 -4.22 2.44 -3.28
CA LEU A 50 -4.54 1.79 -4.57
C LEU A 50 -4.53 0.26 -4.44
N VAL A 51 -3.50 -0.31 -3.81
CA VAL A 51 -3.42 -1.76 -3.57
C VAL A 51 -4.58 -2.25 -2.72
N VAL A 52 -4.90 -1.54 -1.63
CA VAL A 52 -6.05 -1.85 -0.77
C VAL A 52 -7.36 -1.81 -1.56
N TRP A 53 -7.53 -0.79 -2.41
CA TRP A 53 -8.71 -0.66 -3.25
C TRP A 53 -8.81 -1.79 -4.27
N GLU A 54 -7.71 -2.17 -4.91
CA GLU A 54 -7.64 -3.26 -5.86
C GLU A 54 -7.96 -4.60 -5.21
N VAL A 55 -7.37 -4.90 -4.04
CA VAL A 55 -7.66 -6.11 -3.25
C VAL A 55 -9.13 -6.16 -2.85
N ARG A 56 -9.72 -5.06 -2.34
CA ARG A 56 -11.15 -5.02 -1.99
C ARG A 56 -12.04 -5.27 -3.21
N ARG A 57 -11.67 -4.72 -4.37
CA ARG A 57 -12.39 -4.90 -5.63
C ARG A 57 -12.33 -6.36 -6.11
N GLU A 58 -11.18 -7.01 -5.97
CA GLU A 58 -10.97 -8.41 -6.34
C GLU A 58 -11.80 -9.36 -5.46
N VAL A 59 -11.75 -9.20 -4.13
CA VAL A 59 -12.54 -10.01 -3.18
C VAL A 59 -14.04 -9.89 -3.44
N LYS A 60 -14.53 -8.68 -3.77
CA LYS A 60 -15.95 -8.48 -4.07
C LYS A 60 -16.39 -9.23 -5.34
N LYS A 61 -15.55 -9.27 -6.38
CA LYS A 61 -15.85 -10.02 -7.61
C LYS A 61 -15.87 -11.53 -7.36
N GLU A 62 -14.93 -12.03 -6.56
CA GLU A 62 -14.84 -13.46 -6.26
C GLU A 62 -16.01 -13.95 -5.38
N LEU A 63 -16.63 -13.08 -4.58
CA LEU A 63 -17.86 -13.37 -3.82
C LEU A 63 -19.15 -13.30 -4.65
N GLU A 64 -19.18 -12.56 -5.76
CA GLU A 64 -20.36 -12.48 -6.66
C GLU A 64 -20.47 -13.68 -7.62
N VAL A 65 -19.34 -14.30 -8.00
CA VAL A 65 -19.29 -15.50 -8.85
C VAL A 65 -19.97 -16.75 -8.24
N PRO A 66 -19.81 -17.10 -6.95
CA PRO A 66 -20.44 -18.29 -6.37
C PRO A 66 -21.97 -18.20 -6.26
N ALA A 67 -22.56 -16.99 -6.30
CA ALA A 67 -24.01 -16.82 -6.14
C ALA A 67 -24.81 -17.13 -7.42
N ARG A 68 -24.18 -17.15 -8.61
CA ARG A 68 -24.85 -17.48 -9.89
C ARG A 68 -24.71 -18.95 -10.31
N ALA A 69 -23.92 -19.74 -9.59
CA ALA A 69 -23.65 -21.14 -9.92
C ALA A 69 -24.52 -22.13 -9.14
N ARG A 70 -25.60 -21.67 -8.49
CA ARG A 70 -26.54 -22.50 -7.74
C ARG A 70 -27.96 -22.31 -8.20
#